data_AF-A0A0M3J5U2-F1
#
_entry.id   AF-A0A0M3J5U2-F1
#
_cell.length_a   1.000
_cell.length_b   1.000
_cell.length_c   1.000
_cell.angle_alpha   90.00
_cell.angle_beta   90.00
_cell.angle_gamma   90.00
#
_symmetry.space_group_name_H-M   'P 1'
#
loop_
_entity.id
_entity.type
_entity.pdbx_description
1 polymer ?
#
loop_
_entity_poly.entity_id
_entity_poly.type
_entity_poly.pdbx_seq_one_letter_code
_entity_poly.pdbx_strand_id
1 'polypeptide(L)'
;MQTTAGAVADFGERLPKFSARSPISLLEEALRSWEAGDRQTGSQRLREFSIEHLRVLPAESHTECASLLLRLASVGRNNENSEACLRFTLNILQSTSSIHAVWSHIYAVIIGKDEKNDSNILKRVQLDTAVLALFEEAVSNSVVSESQLEIARQVASRSLHSDDFERRIAAIHFYIAYAIKDESTKSVDELLALEKLLCDLCEDRDSRVRFAAIRGISMLSDSRKSLSFYIYSVAKMLSENTEKFVRLEALKILKDFADRQPET
;
A
#
# COMPACT_ATOMS: atom_id res chain seq x y z
N MET A 1 -11.57 28.00 -64.94
CA MET A 1 -12.17 27.57 -63.65
C MET A 1 -11.53 26.25 -63.27
N GLN A 2 -10.48 26.30 -62.44
CA GLN A 2 -9.87 25.13 -61.82
C GLN A 2 -10.23 25.17 -60.34
N THR A 3 -11.02 24.22 -59.89
CA THR A 3 -11.33 24.00 -58.46
C THR A 3 -10.25 23.13 -57.85
N THR A 4 -9.43 23.72 -56.98
CA THR A 4 -8.46 23.01 -56.13
C THR A 4 -9.21 22.30 -55.00
N ALA A 5 -9.29 20.97 -55.06
CA ALA A 5 -9.73 20.16 -53.93
C ALA A 5 -8.62 20.13 -52.87
N GLY A 6 -8.89 20.69 -51.70
CA GLY A 6 -8.00 20.65 -50.55
C GLY A 6 -7.85 19.23 -50.04
N ALA A 7 -6.61 18.75 -49.97
CA ALA A 7 -6.27 17.52 -49.25
C ALA A 7 -6.40 17.80 -47.74
N VAL A 8 -7.43 17.24 -47.12
CA VAL A 8 -7.55 17.19 -45.66
C VAL A 8 -6.54 16.15 -45.19
N ALA A 9 -5.51 16.60 -44.48
CA ALA A 9 -4.58 15.70 -43.82
C ALA A 9 -5.34 14.93 -42.72
N ASP A 10 -5.59 13.66 -42.99
CA ASP A 10 -6.09 12.70 -42.01
C ASP A 10 -4.98 12.48 -40.96
N PHE A 11 -5.04 13.24 -39.88
CA PHE A 11 -4.29 12.96 -38.67
C PHE A 11 -4.95 11.75 -38.00
N GLY A 12 -4.73 10.58 -38.61
CA GLY A 12 -5.16 9.30 -38.04
C GLY A 12 -4.69 9.24 -36.60
N GLU A 13 -5.63 9.14 -35.67
CA GLU A 13 -5.37 8.83 -34.29
C GLU A 13 -4.48 7.58 -34.28
N ARG A 14 -3.20 7.76 -33.95
CA ARG A 14 -2.31 6.62 -33.72
C ARG A 14 -2.86 5.92 -32.49
N LEU A 15 -3.64 4.86 -32.72
CA LEU A 15 -3.97 3.88 -31.69
C LEU A 15 -2.64 3.52 -31.00
N PRO A 16 -2.58 3.54 -29.65
CA PRO A 16 -1.39 3.13 -28.93
C PRO A 16 -0.96 1.77 -29.46
N LYS A 17 0.24 1.69 -30.04
CA LYS A 17 0.83 0.41 -30.43
C LYS A 17 1.24 -0.29 -29.15
N PHE A 18 0.32 -1.03 -28.54
CA PHE A 18 0.67 -2.00 -27.52
C PHE A 18 1.62 -3.01 -28.15
N SER A 19 2.71 -3.34 -27.44
CA SER A 19 3.60 -4.43 -27.80
C SER A 19 2.77 -5.69 -28.04
N ALA A 20 3.07 -6.41 -29.12
CA ALA A 20 2.45 -7.70 -29.40
C ALA A 20 2.87 -8.79 -28.38
N ARG A 21 3.73 -8.44 -27.41
CA ARG A 21 4.26 -9.35 -26.41
C ARG A 21 3.23 -9.59 -25.31
N SER A 22 3.25 -10.82 -24.79
CA SER A 22 2.44 -11.18 -23.63
C SER A 22 3.05 -10.55 -22.37
N PRO A 23 2.23 -10.01 -21.45
CA PRO A 23 2.71 -9.46 -20.18
C PRO A 23 3.52 -10.47 -19.36
N ILE A 24 3.09 -11.74 -19.36
CA ILE A 24 3.76 -12.84 -18.67
C ILE A 24 5.15 -13.06 -19.27
N SER A 25 5.23 -13.20 -20.60
CA SER A 25 6.50 -13.42 -21.30
C SER A 25 7.52 -12.30 -21.04
N LEU A 26 7.03 -11.06 -20.91
CA LEU A 26 7.86 -9.90 -20.63
C LEU A 26 8.46 -9.95 -19.22
N LEU A 27 7.65 -10.35 -18.23
CA LEU A 27 8.11 -10.52 -16.84
C LEU A 27 9.04 -11.73 -16.69
N GLU A 28 8.81 -12.82 -17.43
CA GLU A 28 9.72 -13.96 -17.48
C GLU A 28 11.07 -13.62 -18.11
N GLU A 29 11.08 -12.84 -19.19
CA GLU A 29 12.32 -12.29 -19.77
C GLU A 29 13.04 -11.38 -18.78
N ALA A 30 12.31 -10.52 -18.05
CA ALA A 30 12.90 -9.68 -17.02
C ALA A 30 13.56 -10.53 -15.92
N LEU A 31 12.89 -11.59 -15.48
CA LEU A 31 13.38 -12.46 -14.41
C LEU A 31 14.64 -13.20 -14.83
N ARG A 32 14.61 -13.83 -16.02
CA ARG A 32 15.79 -14.50 -16.59
C ARG A 32 16.97 -13.55 -16.76
N SER A 33 16.71 -12.31 -17.18
CA SER A 33 17.76 -11.30 -17.35
C SER A 33 18.41 -10.94 -16.01
N TRP A 34 17.62 -10.73 -14.96
CA TRP A 34 18.15 -10.44 -13.62
C TRP A 34 18.87 -11.63 -12.98
N GLU A 35 18.38 -12.86 -13.18
CA GLU A 35 19.06 -14.08 -12.76
C GLU A 35 20.41 -14.26 -13.46
N ALA A 36 20.50 -13.88 -14.74
CA ALA A 36 21.74 -13.86 -15.52
C ALA A 36 22.65 -12.65 -15.21
N GLY A 37 22.21 -11.72 -14.37
CA GLY A 37 22.95 -10.52 -13.99
C GLY A 37 22.80 -9.31 -14.94
N ASP A 38 22.04 -9.44 -16.03
CA ASP A 38 21.71 -8.33 -16.92
C ASP A 38 20.56 -7.49 -16.36
N ARG A 39 20.93 -6.49 -15.56
CA ARG A 39 19.99 -5.59 -14.90
C ARG A 39 19.33 -4.63 -15.88
N GLN A 40 20.05 -4.20 -16.91
CA GLN A 40 19.57 -3.17 -17.83
C GLN A 40 18.42 -3.72 -18.67
N THR A 41 18.59 -4.91 -19.25
CA THR A 41 17.53 -5.57 -20.03
C THR A 41 16.32 -5.87 -19.14
N GLY A 42 16.54 -6.42 -17.94
CA GLY A 42 15.42 -6.70 -17.03
C GLY A 42 14.66 -5.45 -16.58
N SER A 43 15.36 -4.35 -16.30
CA SER A 43 14.72 -3.05 -15.99
C SER A 43 13.98 -2.46 -17.19
N GLN A 44 14.50 -2.64 -18.41
CA GLN A 44 13.79 -2.23 -19.62
C GLN A 44 12.48 -3.00 -19.80
N ARG A 45 12.50 -4.32 -19.59
CA ARG A 45 11.31 -5.18 -19.68
C ARG A 45 10.29 -4.85 -18.60
N LEU A 46 10.73 -4.61 -17.36
CA LEU A 46 9.84 -4.17 -16.28
C LEU A 46 9.16 -2.82 -16.58
N ARG A 47 9.88 -1.90 -17.24
CA ARG A 47 9.33 -0.61 -17.67
C ARG A 47 8.33 -0.77 -18.82
N GLU A 48 8.63 -1.62 -19.79
CA GLU A 48 7.70 -1.97 -20.88
C GLU A 48 6.41 -2.57 -20.29
N PHE A 49 6.51 -3.46 -19.29
CA PHE A 49 5.36 -4.02 -18.57
C PHE A 49 4.48 -2.93 -17.94
N SER A 50 5.10 -2.00 -17.21
CA SER A 50 4.36 -0.98 -16.45
C SER A 50 3.65 0.03 -17.34
N ILE A 51 4.24 0.36 -18.49
CA ILE A 51 3.67 1.32 -19.45
C ILE A 51 2.54 0.68 -20.24
N GLU A 52 2.74 -0.54 -20.72
CA GLU A 52 1.89 -1.11 -21.77
C GLU A 52 0.83 -2.08 -21.24
N HIS A 53 1.10 -2.77 -20.14
CA HIS A 53 0.25 -3.88 -19.69
C HIS A 53 -0.43 -3.65 -18.35
N LEU A 54 0.25 -3.05 -17.36
CA LEU A 54 -0.22 -3.04 -15.97
C LEU A 54 -1.68 -2.56 -15.80
N ARG A 55 -2.07 -1.47 -16.46
CA ARG A 55 -3.41 -0.86 -16.33
C ARG A 55 -4.52 -1.60 -17.07
N VAL A 56 -4.16 -2.39 -18.08
CA VAL A 56 -5.09 -3.10 -18.97
C VAL A 56 -4.90 -4.61 -18.87
N LEU A 57 -4.26 -5.07 -17.80
CA LEU A 57 -3.94 -6.46 -17.57
C LEU A 57 -5.26 -7.23 -17.40
N PRO A 58 -5.46 -8.34 -18.14
CA PRO A 58 -6.70 -9.09 -18.02
C PRO A 58 -6.67 -9.95 -16.75
N ALA A 59 -7.85 -10.19 -16.17
CA ALA A 59 -7.99 -10.79 -14.83
C ALA A 59 -7.34 -12.18 -14.74
N GLU A 60 -7.38 -12.97 -15.82
CA GLU A 60 -6.74 -14.29 -15.91
C GLU A 60 -5.21 -14.24 -15.74
N SER A 61 -4.58 -13.10 -16.03
CA SER A 61 -3.12 -12.93 -15.92
C SER A 61 -2.68 -12.35 -14.57
N HIS A 62 -3.61 -11.91 -13.72
CA HIS A 62 -3.30 -11.22 -12.47
C HIS A 62 -2.43 -12.06 -11.54
N THR A 63 -2.81 -13.31 -11.26
CA THR A 63 -2.11 -14.19 -10.32
C THR A 63 -0.68 -14.46 -10.78
N GLU A 64 -0.49 -14.80 -12.05
CA GLU A 64 0.82 -15.13 -12.60
C GLU A 64 1.74 -13.91 -12.67
N CYS A 65 1.24 -12.77 -13.14
CA CYS A 65 2.02 -11.53 -13.19
C CYS A 65 2.41 -11.07 -11.78
N ALA A 66 1.48 -11.10 -10.82
CA ALA A 66 1.77 -10.72 -9.44
C ALA A 66 2.83 -11.62 -8.79
N SER A 67 2.77 -12.94 -9.06
CA SER A 67 3.78 -13.90 -8.61
C SER A 67 5.16 -13.63 -9.24
N LEU A 68 5.22 -13.38 -10.55
CA LEU A 68 6.46 -13.05 -11.25
C LEU A 68 7.07 -11.73 -10.76
N LEU A 69 6.25 -10.70 -10.53
CA LEU A 69 6.69 -9.44 -9.95
C LEU A 69 7.31 -9.63 -8.56
N LEU A 70 6.72 -10.46 -7.69
CA LEU A 70 7.34 -10.76 -6.41
C LEU A 70 8.63 -11.57 -6.53
N ARG A 71 8.71 -12.53 -7.44
CA ARG A 71 9.96 -13.25 -7.72
C ARG A 71 11.05 -12.29 -8.18
N LEU A 72 10.71 -11.36 -9.08
CA LEU A 72 11.58 -10.27 -9.49
C LEU A 72 12.01 -9.43 -8.28
N ALA A 73 11.08 -9.04 -7.41
CA ALA A 73 11.40 -8.27 -6.21
C ALA A 73 12.41 -9.01 -5.30
N SER A 74 12.25 -10.33 -5.13
CA SER A 74 13.13 -11.19 -4.34
C SER A 74 14.53 -11.39 -4.94
N VAL A 75 14.64 -11.48 -6.28
CA VAL A 75 15.94 -11.63 -6.98
C VAL A 75 16.64 -10.28 -7.16
N GLY A 76 15.87 -9.21 -7.28
CA GLY A 76 16.35 -7.85 -7.46
C GLY A 76 17.21 -7.39 -6.28
N ARG A 77 18.49 -7.13 -6.54
CA ARG A 77 19.41 -6.54 -5.55
C ARG A 77 19.22 -5.02 -5.37
N ASN A 78 18.59 -4.35 -6.34
CA ASN A 78 18.27 -2.94 -6.24
C ASN A 78 16.91 -2.78 -5.55
N ASN A 79 16.87 -2.05 -4.44
CA ASN A 79 15.64 -1.76 -3.70
C ASN A 79 14.61 -1.02 -4.55
N GLU A 80 15.02 -0.08 -5.40
CA GLU A 80 14.08 0.71 -6.23
C GLU A 80 13.28 -0.18 -7.19
N ASN A 81 13.97 -1.12 -7.85
CA ASN A 81 13.34 -2.07 -8.76
C ASN A 81 12.44 -3.05 -8.00
N SER A 82 12.90 -3.55 -6.84
CA SER A 82 12.08 -4.43 -6.00
C SER A 82 10.83 -3.73 -5.48
N GLU A 83 10.96 -2.47 -5.06
CA GLU A 83 9.84 -1.65 -4.62
C GLU A 83 8.87 -1.33 -5.76
N ALA A 84 9.38 -1.07 -6.98
CA ALA A 84 8.54 -0.92 -8.16
C ALA A 84 7.73 -2.19 -8.44
N CYS A 85 8.37 -3.37 -8.37
CA CYS A 85 7.66 -4.64 -8.50
C CYS A 85 6.56 -4.80 -7.44
N LEU A 86 6.83 -4.49 -6.17
CA LEU A 86 5.83 -4.55 -5.10
C LEU A 86 4.67 -3.58 -5.35
N ARG A 87 4.95 -2.37 -5.82
CA ARG A 87 3.93 -1.38 -6.21
C ARG A 87 3.07 -1.86 -7.38
N PHE A 88 3.65 -2.53 -8.37
CA PHE A 88 2.89 -3.12 -9.47
C PHE A 88 2.03 -4.29 -8.98
N THR A 89 2.54 -5.13 -8.08
CA THR A 89 1.75 -6.17 -7.42
C THR A 89 0.57 -5.58 -6.64
N LEU A 90 0.77 -4.47 -5.91
CA LEU A 90 -0.30 -3.77 -5.22
C LEU A 90 -1.39 -3.28 -6.19
N ASN A 91 -0.98 -2.73 -7.34
CA ASN A 91 -1.92 -2.27 -8.37
C ASN A 91 -2.76 -3.43 -8.94
N ILE A 92 -2.17 -4.62 -9.10
CA ILE A 92 -2.90 -5.84 -9.48
C ILE A 92 -3.88 -6.27 -8.37
N LEU A 93 -3.47 -6.24 -7.10
CA LEU A 93 -4.37 -6.56 -5.98
C LEU A 93 -5.57 -5.61 -5.90
N GLN A 94 -5.36 -4.32 -6.16
CA GLN A 94 -6.41 -3.30 -6.11
C GLN A 94 -7.40 -3.39 -7.28
N SER A 95 -7.01 -4.02 -8.38
CA SER A 95 -7.84 -4.14 -9.59
C SER A 95 -8.44 -5.53 -9.79
N THR A 96 -7.99 -6.54 -9.03
CA THR A 96 -8.45 -7.92 -9.20
C THR A 96 -9.81 -8.16 -8.54
N SER A 97 -10.68 -8.90 -9.24
CA SER A 97 -11.92 -9.43 -8.65
C SER A 97 -11.69 -10.70 -7.81
N SER A 98 -10.53 -11.34 -7.94
CA SER A 98 -10.20 -12.60 -7.25
C SER A 98 -9.04 -12.43 -6.27
N ILE A 99 -9.18 -11.50 -5.34
CA ILE A 99 -8.09 -11.12 -4.43
C ILE A 99 -7.62 -12.29 -3.54
N HIS A 100 -8.50 -13.19 -3.11
CA HIS A 100 -8.11 -14.40 -2.37
C HIS A 100 -7.14 -15.29 -3.17
N ALA A 101 -7.42 -15.49 -4.47
CA ALA A 101 -6.57 -16.31 -5.33
C ALA A 101 -5.21 -15.65 -5.53
N VAL A 102 -5.17 -14.35 -5.81
CA VAL A 102 -3.91 -13.62 -5.98
C VAL A 102 -3.11 -13.62 -4.66
N TRP A 103 -3.74 -13.26 -3.54
CA TRP A 103 -3.11 -13.19 -2.21
C TRP A 103 -2.44 -14.49 -1.81
N SER A 104 -3.14 -15.63 -1.94
CA SER A 104 -2.59 -16.95 -1.56
C SER A 104 -1.28 -17.28 -2.30
N HIS A 105 -1.17 -16.90 -3.57
CA HIS A 105 0.03 -17.13 -4.38
C HIS A 105 1.15 -16.16 -3.99
N ILE A 106 0.84 -14.86 -3.87
CA ILE A 106 1.86 -13.86 -3.59
C ILE A 106 2.41 -13.97 -2.17
N TYR A 107 1.58 -14.30 -1.19
CA TYR A 107 2.00 -14.47 0.21
C TYR A 107 3.06 -15.57 0.35
N ALA A 108 2.90 -16.69 -0.35
CA ALA A 108 3.89 -17.77 -0.38
C ALA A 108 5.26 -17.32 -0.92
N VAL A 109 5.29 -16.31 -1.79
CA VAL A 109 6.54 -15.71 -2.29
C VAL A 109 7.11 -14.69 -1.29
N ILE A 110 6.25 -13.90 -0.63
CA ILE A 110 6.66 -12.91 0.39
C ILE A 110 7.42 -13.59 1.54
N ILE A 111 6.89 -14.70 2.08
CA ILE A 111 7.54 -15.41 3.20
C ILE A 111 8.88 -16.02 2.81
N GLY A 112 9.08 -16.32 1.51
CA GLY A 112 10.24 -17.02 1.00
C GLY A 112 10.29 -18.49 1.43
N LYS A 113 11.06 -19.30 0.71
CA LYS A 113 11.27 -20.72 1.03
C LYS A 113 12.47 -20.98 1.95
N ASP A 114 13.29 -19.96 2.20
CA ASP A 114 14.57 -20.11 2.90
C ASP A 114 14.80 -18.95 3.88
N GLU A 115 14.76 -19.27 5.18
CA GLU A 115 15.03 -18.34 6.27
C GLU A 115 16.46 -17.80 6.27
N LYS A 116 17.41 -18.44 5.57
CA LYS A 116 18.81 -18.00 5.51
C LYS A 116 19.11 -17.09 4.32
N ASN A 117 18.15 -16.88 3.42
CA ASN A 117 18.36 -16.01 2.28
C ASN A 117 18.20 -14.53 2.67
N ASP A 118 19.27 -13.74 2.54
CA ASP A 118 19.25 -12.29 2.78
C ASP A 118 18.48 -11.52 1.69
N SER A 119 18.18 -12.16 0.57
CA SER A 119 17.33 -11.58 -0.49
C SER A 119 15.83 -11.70 -0.20
N ASN A 120 15.44 -12.30 0.94
CA ASN A 120 14.05 -12.40 1.36
C ASN A 120 13.43 -10.99 1.53
N ILE A 121 12.26 -10.77 0.93
CA ILE A 121 11.53 -9.49 0.96
C ILE A 121 11.30 -9.02 2.41
N LEU A 122 10.92 -9.92 3.32
CA LEU A 122 10.63 -9.58 4.71
C LEU A 122 11.87 -9.20 5.54
N LYS A 123 13.09 -9.47 5.06
CA LYS A 123 14.32 -9.03 5.74
C LYS A 123 14.80 -7.65 5.29
N ARG A 124 14.34 -7.19 4.12
CA ARG A 124 14.79 -5.95 3.50
C ARG A 124 13.94 -4.79 3.99
N VAL A 125 14.36 -4.20 5.10
CA VAL A 125 13.61 -3.12 5.79
C VAL A 125 13.26 -1.91 4.91
N GLN A 126 13.99 -1.70 3.82
CA GLN A 126 13.70 -0.64 2.83
C GLN A 126 12.45 -0.94 2.00
N LEU A 127 11.97 -2.18 1.98
CA LEU A 127 10.75 -2.59 1.28
C LEU A 127 9.51 -2.56 2.19
N ASP A 128 9.68 -2.26 3.49
CA ASP A 128 8.60 -2.35 4.48
C ASP A 128 7.39 -1.51 4.11
N THR A 129 7.59 -0.29 3.58
CA THR A 129 6.50 0.57 3.10
C THR A 129 5.62 -0.16 2.08
N ALA A 130 6.22 -0.80 1.08
CA ALA A 130 5.50 -1.49 0.03
C ALA A 130 4.93 -2.84 0.50
N VAL A 131 5.63 -3.55 1.38
CA VAL A 131 5.14 -4.79 2.00
C VAL A 131 3.89 -4.51 2.86
N LEU A 132 3.92 -3.47 3.69
CA LEU A 132 2.79 -3.08 4.53
C LEU A 132 1.60 -2.64 3.69
N ALA A 133 1.81 -1.96 2.57
CA ALA A 133 0.72 -1.62 1.65
C ALA A 133 0.03 -2.87 1.04
N LEU A 134 0.78 -3.94 0.73
CA LEU A 134 0.19 -5.21 0.29
C LEU A 134 -0.66 -5.84 1.41
N PHE A 135 -0.17 -5.82 2.65
CA PHE A 135 -0.92 -6.31 3.80
C PHE A 135 -2.15 -5.46 4.13
N GLU A 136 -2.04 -4.13 4.03
CA GLU A 136 -3.16 -3.19 4.21
C GLU A 136 -4.30 -3.51 3.24
N GLU A 137 -3.99 -3.69 1.96
CA GLU A 137 -4.96 -4.07 0.93
C GLU A 137 -5.57 -5.44 1.23
N ALA A 138 -4.76 -6.44 1.57
CA ALA A 138 -5.21 -7.78 1.87
C ALA A 138 -6.11 -7.84 3.12
N VAL A 139 -5.74 -7.11 4.17
CA VAL A 139 -6.53 -7.00 5.39
C VAL A 139 -7.86 -6.31 5.10
N SER A 140 -7.85 -5.21 4.36
CA SER A 140 -9.07 -4.48 3.97
C SER A 140 -10.06 -5.36 3.20
N ASN A 141 -9.58 -6.42 2.55
CA ASN A 141 -10.37 -7.40 1.81
C ASN A 141 -10.61 -8.73 2.55
N SER A 142 -10.24 -8.86 3.82
CA SER A 142 -10.42 -10.08 4.64
C SER A 142 -9.79 -11.35 4.04
N VAL A 143 -8.63 -11.23 3.39
CA VAL A 143 -7.95 -12.38 2.79
C VAL A 143 -6.76 -12.91 3.61
N VAL A 144 -6.50 -12.28 4.76
CA VAL A 144 -5.34 -12.53 5.62
C VAL A 144 -5.74 -13.40 6.82
N SER A 145 -4.97 -14.45 7.13
CA SER A 145 -5.18 -15.26 8.35
C SER A 145 -4.42 -14.69 9.56
N GLU A 146 -4.76 -15.12 10.78
CA GLU A 146 -4.12 -14.64 12.01
C GLU A 146 -2.59 -14.84 12.02
N SER A 147 -2.11 -15.97 11.50
CA SER A 147 -0.66 -16.22 11.36
C SER A 147 0.03 -15.25 10.40
N GLN A 148 -0.66 -14.81 9.35
CA GLN A 148 -0.15 -13.83 8.39
C GLN A 148 -0.19 -12.41 8.99
N LEU A 149 -1.21 -12.12 9.80
CA LEU A 149 -1.32 -10.87 10.56
C LEU A 149 -0.16 -10.71 11.54
N GLU A 150 0.27 -11.78 12.21
CA GLU A 150 1.39 -11.72 13.13
C GLU A 150 2.69 -11.27 12.45
N ILE A 151 2.94 -11.77 11.23
CA ILE A 151 4.09 -11.33 10.42
C ILE A 151 3.95 -9.86 10.04
N ALA A 152 2.77 -9.43 9.61
CA ALA A 152 2.52 -8.03 9.28
C ALA A 152 2.69 -7.11 10.50
N ARG A 153 2.25 -7.54 11.70
CA ARG A 153 2.46 -6.83 12.97
C ARG A 153 3.95 -6.68 13.30
N GLN A 154 4.77 -7.70 13.05
CA GLN A 154 6.22 -7.62 13.25
C GLN A 154 6.86 -6.58 12.30
N VAL A 155 6.46 -6.57 11.03
CA VAL A 155 6.94 -5.58 10.03
C VAL A 155 6.47 -4.17 10.40
N ALA A 156 5.22 -4.01 10.81
CA ALA A 156 4.67 -2.72 11.23
C ALA A 156 5.37 -2.21 12.51
N SER A 157 5.57 -3.08 13.49
CA SER A 157 6.25 -2.75 14.76
C SER A 157 7.67 -2.23 14.52
N ARG A 158 8.49 -2.93 13.72
CA ARG A 158 9.84 -2.41 13.39
C ARG A 158 9.79 -1.12 12.56
N SER A 159 8.75 -0.94 11.75
CA SER A 159 8.58 0.25 10.90
C SER A 159 8.21 1.49 11.71
N LEU A 160 7.44 1.35 12.80
CA LEU A 160 7.13 2.43 13.73
C LEU A 160 8.38 3.01 14.42
N HIS A 161 9.39 2.19 14.68
CA HIS A 161 10.65 2.60 15.31
C HIS A 161 11.70 3.07 14.30
N SER A 162 11.33 3.18 13.03
CA SER A 162 12.23 3.64 11.97
C SER A 162 12.47 5.14 12.03
N ASP A 163 13.65 5.60 11.58
CA ASP A 163 13.87 7.01 11.29
C ASP A 163 13.09 7.53 10.07
N ASP A 164 12.68 6.62 9.18
CA ASP A 164 11.97 6.88 7.94
C ASP A 164 10.47 7.14 8.19
N PHE A 165 10.01 8.34 7.85
CA PHE A 165 8.63 8.74 8.05
C PHE A 165 7.65 7.95 7.17
N GLU A 166 8.05 7.49 5.97
CA GLU A 166 7.17 6.72 5.08
C GLU A 166 6.86 5.35 5.66
N ARG A 167 7.85 4.72 6.29
CA ARG A 167 7.67 3.44 6.99
C ARG A 167 6.76 3.59 8.21
N ARG A 168 6.94 4.65 9.00
CA ARG A 168 6.04 4.95 10.14
C ARG A 168 4.59 5.16 9.65
N ILE A 169 4.39 5.90 8.55
CA ILE A 169 3.05 6.10 7.95
C ILE A 169 2.44 4.78 7.46
N ALA A 170 3.20 3.94 6.76
CA ALA A 170 2.69 2.65 6.27
C ALA A 170 2.27 1.73 7.42
N ALA A 171 3.00 1.74 8.53
CA ALA A 171 2.61 0.99 9.73
C ALA A 171 1.31 1.51 10.34
N ILE A 172 1.14 2.84 10.42
CA ILE A 172 -0.10 3.48 10.87
C ILE A 172 -1.28 3.00 10.01
N HIS A 173 -1.16 3.08 8.68
CA HIS A 173 -2.23 2.66 7.77
C HIS A 173 -2.60 1.19 7.93
N PHE A 174 -1.61 0.30 8.04
CA PHE A 174 -1.85 -1.12 8.31
C PHE A 174 -2.65 -1.35 9.60
N TYR A 175 -2.25 -0.72 10.71
CA TYR A 175 -2.96 -0.90 11.99
C TYR A 175 -4.39 -0.36 11.95
N ILE A 176 -4.63 0.76 11.25
CA ILE A 176 -5.98 1.31 11.05
C ILE A 176 -6.83 0.34 10.21
N ALA A 177 -6.32 -0.14 9.08
CA ALA A 177 -7.03 -1.09 8.22
C ALA A 177 -7.40 -2.38 8.99
N TYR A 178 -6.46 -2.89 9.79
CA TYR A 178 -6.67 -4.05 10.67
C TYR A 178 -7.76 -3.80 11.72
N ALA A 179 -7.79 -2.62 12.33
CA ALA A 179 -8.80 -2.30 13.32
C ALA A 179 -10.19 -2.10 12.69
N ILE A 180 -10.28 -1.42 11.55
CA ILE A 180 -11.57 -1.13 10.90
C ILE A 180 -12.20 -2.40 10.33
N LYS A 181 -11.42 -3.29 9.73
CA LYS A 181 -12.00 -4.44 9.02
C LYS A 181 -12.67 -5.45 9.97
N ASP A 182 -12.04 -5.70 11.10
CA ASP A 182 -12.43 -6.71 12.08
C ASP A 182 -13.26 -6.10 13.22
N GLU A 183 -14.12 -5.13 12.90
CA GLU A 183 -14.81 -4.28 13.87
C GLU A 183 -15.50 -5.07 15.00
N SER A 184 -16.12 -6.20 14.70
CA SER A 184 -16.85 -7.03 15.67
C SER A 184 -15.99 -8.04 16.43
N THR A 185 -14.73 -8.23 16.06
CA THR A 185 -13.86 -9.27 16.64
C THR A 185 -12.74 -8.70 17.51
N LYS A 186 -12.45 -7.40 17.41
CA LYS A 186 -11.42 -6.75 18.24
C LYS A 186 -11.91 -6.50 19.65
N SER A 187 -11.05 -6.83 20.61
CA SER A 187 -11.27 -6.50 22.02
C SER A 187 -11.19 -4.99 22.24
N VAL A 188 -11.89 -4.51 23.28
CA VAL A 188 -11.80 -3.10 23.71
C VAL A 188 -10.34 -2.72 24.01
N ASP A 189 -9.57 -3.63 24.61
CA ASP A 189 -8.17 -3.40 24.95
C ASP A 189 -7.28 -3.20 23.71
N GLU A 190 -7.49 -3.97 22.63
CA GLU A 190 -6.76 -3.79 21.37
C GLU A 190 -7.08 -2.44 20.72
N LEU A 191 -8.34 -2.00 20.79
CA LEU A 191 -8.75 -0.70 20.27
C LEU A 191 -8.14 0.43 21.08
N LEU A 192 -8.16 0.35 22.41
CA LEU A 192 -7.51 1.33 23.29
C LEU A 192 -5.98 1.36 23.08
N ALA A 193 -5.35 0.20 22.86
CA ALA A 193 -3.93 0.13 22.54
C ALA A 193 -3.60 0.85 21.22
N LEU A 194 -4.45 0.69 20.20
CA LEU A 194 -4.30 1.42 18.94
C LEU A 194 -4.54 2.92 19.12
N GLU A 195 -5.59 3.32 19.86
CA GLU A 195 -5.84 4.73 20.15
C GLU A 195 -4.62 5.37 20.83
N LYS A 196 -4.07 4.70 21.85
CA LYS A 196 -2.87 5.16 22.54
C LYS A 196 -1.69 5.30 21.58
N LEU A 197 -1.44 4.28 20.75
CA LEU A 197 -0.39 4.32 19.74
C LEU A 197 -0.55 5.53 18.79
N LEU A 198 -1.76 5.76 18.28
CA LEU A 198 -2.03 6.89 17.39
C LEU A 198 -1.88 8.24 18.11
N CYS A 199 -2.27 8.33 19.38
CA CYS A 199 -2.05 9.52 20.19
C CYS A 199 -0.56 9.82 20.38
N ASP A 200 0.25 8.82 20.71
CA ASP A 200 1.70 8.96 20.84
C ASP A 200 2.32 9.44 19.50
N LEU A 201 1.83 8.92 18.36
CA LEU A 201 2.28 9.32 17.02
C LEU A 201 1.78 10.70 16.57
N CYS A 202 0.79 11.28 17.26
CA CYS A 202 0.41 12.67 17.04
C CYS A 202 1.47 13.66 17.56
N GLU A 203 2.42 13.20 18.36
CA GLU A 203 3.59 13.95 18.82
C GLU A 203 4.85 13.64 17.99
N ASP A 204 4.74 12.84 16.92
CA ASP A 204 5.89 12.48 16.08
C ASP A 204 6.62 13.72 15.56
N ARG A 205 7.94 13.61 15.43
CA ARG A 205 8.80 14.69 14.93
C ARG A 205 8.43 15.14 13.51
N ASP A 206 7.95 14.24 12.67
CA ASP A 206 7.56 14.52 11.28
C ASP A 206 6.07 14.86 11.18
N SER A 207 5.74 16.01 10.58
CA SER A 207 4.36 16.47 10.45
C SER A 207 3.46 15.55 9.63
N ARG A 208 4.03 14.78 8.70
CA ARG A 208 3.27 13.84 7.86
C ARG A 208 2.85 12.60 8.66
N VAL A 209 3.69 12.18 9.60
CA VAL A 209 3.34 11.09 10.54
C VAL A 209 2.25 11.56 11.49
N ARG A 210 2.40 12.77 12.07
CA ARG A 210 1.35 13.39 12.89
C ARG A 210 0.00 13.45 12.16
N PHE A 211 0.03 13.83 10.87
CA PHE A 211 -1.16 13.85 10.02
C PHE A 211 -1.75 12.46 9.79
N ALA A 212 -0.93 11.45 9.48
CA ALA A 212 -1.40 10.08 9.31
C ALA A 212 -2.06 9.55 10.60
N ALA A 213 -1.47 9.85 11.76
CA ALA A 213 -1.98 9.45 13.06
C ALA A 213 -3.35 10.09 13.37
N ILE A 214 -3.48 11.42 13.25
CA ILE A 214 -4.75 12.11 13.53
C ILE A 214 -5.84 11.73 12.51
N ARG A 215 -5.46 11.50 11.25
CA ARG A 215 -6.39 10.97 10.23
C ARG A 215 -6.86 9.57 10.58
N GLY A 216 -5.97 8.72 11.11
CA GLY A 216 -6.34 7.40 11.62
C GLY A 216 -7.35 7.46 12.75
N ILE A 217 -7.16 8.37 13.70
CA ILE A 217 -8.12 8.62 14.78
C ILE A 217 -9.48 9.06 14.19
N SER A 218 -9.47 9.97 13.21
CA SER A 218 -10.71 10.39 12.54
C SER A 218 -11.42 9.20 11.86
N MET A 219 -10.68 8.33 11.18
CA MET A 219 -11.25 7.14 10.54
C MET A 219 -11.84 6.15 11.56
N LEU A 220 -11.20 5.97 12.72
CA LEU A 220 -11.75 5.16 13.82
C LEU A 220 -13.02 5.79 14.40
N SER A 221 -13.07 7.12 14.47
CA SER A 221 -14.30 7.84 14.83
C SER A 221 -15.40 7.52 13.83
N ASP A 222 -15.15 7.77 12.54
CA ASP A 222 -16.14 7.61 11.46
C ASP A 222 -16.65 6.16 11.37
N SER A 223 -15.82 5.17 11.67
CA SER A 223 -16.21 3.76 11.76
C SER A 223 -17.04 3.43 13.01
N ARG A 224 -17.71 4.41 13.62
CA ARG A 224 -18.63 4.30 14.77
C ARG A 224 -18.06 3.64 16.02
N LYS A 225 -16.74 3.54 16.16
CA LYS A 225 -16.14 3.17 17.45
C LYS A 225 -16.30 4.35 18.40
N SER A 226 -16.74 4.07 19.62
CA SER A 226 -16.70 5.06 20.69
C SER A 226 -15.24 5.33 21.01
N LEU A 227 -14.70 6.41 20.45
CA LEU A 227 -13.39 6.89 20.81
C LEU A 227 -13.34 7.14 22.31
N SER A 228 -12.25 6.75 22.95
CA SER A 228 -12.08 7.08 24.37
C SER A 228 -12.06 8.59 24.60
N PHE A 229 -12.50 9.03 25.77
CA PHE A 229 -12.47 10.45 26.16
C PHE A 229 -11.05 11.04 26.15
N TYR A 230 -10.01 10.20 26.23
CA TYR A 230 -8.62 10.62 26.11
C TYR A 230 -8.34 11.32 24.77
N ILE A 231 -8.96 10.83 23.68
CA ILE A 231 -8.79 11.40 22.35
C ILE A 231 -9.31 12.84 22.26
N TYR A 232 -10.36 13.19 22.99
CA TYR A 232 -10.83 14.58 23.05
C TYR A 232 -9.72 15.54 23.49
N SER A 233 -8.94 15.15 24.50
CA SER A 233 -7.84 15.98 25.02
C SER A 233 -6.72 16.13 23.98
N VAL A 234 -6.39 15.03 23.29
CA VAL A 234 -5.39 15.03 22.21
C VAL A 234 -5.84 15.88 21.03
N ALA A 235 -7.08 15.70 20.56
CA ALA A 235 -7.65 16.50 19.47
C ALA A 235 -7.71 18.00 19.83
N LYS A 236 -8.05 18.34 21.07
CA LYS A 236 -8.01 19.73 21.55
C LYS A 236 -6.60 20.32 21.44
N MET A 237 -5.58 19.63 21.93
CA MET A 237 -4.19 20.08 21.81
C MET A 237 -3.76 20.25 20.34
N LEU A 238 -4.10 19.28 19.48
CA LEU A 238 -3.75 19.31 18.06
C LEU A 238 -4.49 20.38 17.26
N SER A 239 -5.61 20.91 17.76
CA SER A 239 -6.30 22.05 17.14
C SER A 239 -5.45 23.33 17.14
N GLU A 240 -4.42 23.40 17.99
CA GLU A 240 -3.45 24.49 18.07
C GLU A 240 -2.14 24.19 17.32
N ASN A 241 -2.04 23.04 16.62
CA ASN A 241 -0.83 22.63 15.91
C ASN A 241 -0.41 23.66 14.84
N THR A 242 0.90 23.82 14.59
CA THR A 242 1.41 24.77 13.58
C THR A 242 0.93 24.42 12.16
N GLU A 243 0.72 23.13 11.88
CA GLU A 243 0.35 22.63 10.57
C GLU A 243 -1.17 22.68 10.34
N LYS A 244 -1.59 23.37 9.27
CA LYS A 244 -3.01 23.55 8.95
C LYS A 244 -3.77 22.24 8.80
N PHE A 245 -3.18 21.24 8.14
CA PHE A 245 -3.85 19.97 7.87
C PHE A 245 -4.06 19.15 9.16
N VAL A 246 -3.14 19.22 10.13
CA VAL A 246 -3.32 18.59 11.44
C VAL A 246 -4.46 19.25 12.20
N ARG A 247 -4.50 20.59 12.22
CA ARG A 247 -5.60 21.34 12.87
C ARG A 247 -6.96 20.98 12.29
N LEU A 248 -7.07 20.87 10.96
CA LEU A 248 -8.34 20.59 10.30
C LEU A 248 -8.90 19.20 10.69
N GLU A 249 -8.06 18.17 10.73
CA GLU A 249 -8.51 16.84 11.17
C GLU A 249 -8.85 16.81 12.65
N ALA A 250 -8.07 17.48 13.49
CA ALA A 250 -8.37 17.58 14.93
C ALA A 250 -9.74 18.25 15.18
N LEU A 251 -10.05 19.32 14.45
CA LEU A 251 -11.35 20.01 14.55
C LEU A 251 -12.53 19.12 14.10
N LYS A 252 -12.33 18.25 13.10
CA LYS A 252 -13.38 17.29 12.69
C LYS A 252 -13.70 16.30 13.81
N ILE A 253 -12.67 15.78 14.48
CA ILE A 253 -12.85 14.87 15.62
C ILE A 253 -13.59 15.56 16.76
N LEU A 254 -13.20 16.80 17.11
CA LEU A 254 -13.89 17.58 18.14
C LEU A 254 -15.36 17.85 17.79
N LYS A 255 -15.64 18.15 16.51
CA LYS A 255 -17.01 18.29 16.02
C LYS A 255 -17.79 16.99 16.17
N ASP A 256 -17.22 15.85 15.80
CA ASP A 256 -17.87 14.54 15.92
C ASP A 256 -18.14 14.16 17.39
N PHE A 257 -17.24 14.50 18.34
CA PHE A 257 -17.54 14.40 19.77
C PHE A 257 -18.76 15.25 20.18
N ALA A 258 -18.83 16.50 19.72
CA ALA A 258 -19.95 17.39 20.01
C ALA A 258 -21.26 16.90 19.39
N ASP A 259 -21.22 16.36 18.16
CA ASP A 259 -22.38 15.82 17.46
C ASP A 259 -22.92 14.55 18.16
N ARG A 260 -22.04 13.72 18.76
CA ARG A 260 -22.41 12.50 19.49
C ARG A 260 -22.90 12.76 20.90
N GLN A 261 -22.54 13.90 21.49
CA GLN A 261 -22.95 14.34 22.82
C GLN A 261 -23.67 15.70 22.71
N PRO A 262 -24.84 15.77 22.06
CA PRO A 262 -25.50 17.05 21.80
C PRO A 262 -26.04 17.75 23.06
N GLU A 263 -26.16 17.03 24.19
CA GLU A 263 -26.78 17.55 25.41
C GLU A 263 -26.07 17.01 26.67
N THR A 264 -25.24 17.85 27.29
CA THR A 264 -25.19 17.98 28.76
C THR A 264 -25.46 19.43 29.15
#